data_AF-A0A2E6XSJ0-F1
#
_entry.id   AF-A0A2E6XSJ0-F1
#
_cell.length_a   1.000
_cell.length_b   1.000
_cell.length_c   1.000
_cell.angle_alpha   90.00
_cell.angle_beta   90.00
_cell.angle_gamma   90.00
#
_symmetry.space_group_name_H-M   'P 1'
#
loop_
_entity.id
_entity.type
_entity.pdbx_description
1 polymer ?
#
loop_
_entity_poly.entity_id
_entity_poly.type
_entity_poly.pdbx_seq_one_letter_code
_entity_poly.pdbx_strand_id
1 'polypeptide(L)' 'MTKRLVDIDDDLLSVERTILETATMRDTVNAALKQISDLEAMRRHTLRLMDGDGLDLHDPEVMKGAWR' A
#
# COMPACT_ATOMS: atom_id res chain seq x y z
N MET A 1 2.41 3.01 19.47
CA MET A 1 2.37 1.55 19.24
C MET A 1 1.88 0.87 20.49
N THR A 2 0.86 0.03 20.38
CA THR A 2 0.26 -0.71 21.52
C THR A 2 0.60 -2.19 21.38
N LYS A 3 1.01 -2.83 22.48
CA LYS A 3 1.35 -4.26 22.47
C LYS A 3 0.06 -5.10 22.40
N ARG A 4 0.10 -6.16 21.59
CA ARG A 4 -0.96 -7.16 21.45
C ARG A 4 -0.29 -8.54 21.44
N LEU A 5 -0.97 -9.53 22.01
CA LEU A 5 -0.55 -10.93 21.93
C LEU A 5 -1.42 -11.61 20.86
N VAL A 6 -0.77 -12.22 19.89
CA VAL A 6 -1.38 -12.95 18.78
C VAL A 6 -0.52 -14.17 18.50
N ASP A 7 -1.14 -15.28 18.15
CA ASP A 7 -0.42 -16.45 17.66
C ASP A 7 -0.10 -16.24 16.17
N ILE A 8 1.13 -16.53 15.78
CA ILE A 8 1.63 -16.38 14.41
C ILE A 8 2.27 -17.70 14.02
N ASP A 9 2.01 -18.14 12.79
CA ASP A 9 2.70 -19.28 12.20
C ASP A 9 4.18 -18.91 11.95
N ASP A 10 5.09 -19.62 12.61
CA ASP A 10 6.53 -19.34 12.55
C ASP A 10 7.13 -19.60 11.16
N ASP A 11 6.59 -20.56 10.40
CA ASP A 11 7.04 -20.84 9.04
C ASP A 11 6.64 -19.69 8.11
N LEU A 12 5.40 -19.19 8.25
CA LEU A 12 4.94 -18.01 7.53
C LEU A 12 5.78 -16.78 7.90
N LEU A 13 6.00 -16.56 9.20
CA LEU A 13 6.81 -15.44 9.67
C LEU A 13 8.24 -15.49 9.14
N SER A 14 8.83 -16.68 9.04
CA SER A 14 10.17 -16.86 8.47
C SER A 14 10.22 -16.49 6.98
N VAL A 15 9.23 -16.93 6.19
CA VAL A 15 9.12 -16.59 4.77
C VAL A 15 9.00 -15.08 4.59
N GLU A 16 8.09 -14.45 5.34
CA GLU A 16 7.86 -13.00 5.24
C GLU A 16 9.08 -12.20 5.69
N ARG A 17 9.82 -12.69 6.70
CA ARG A 17 11.05 -12.03 7.14
C ARG A 17 12.09 -11.95 6.03
N THR A 18 12.21 -13.01 5.23
CA THR A 18 13.09 -13.04 4.05
C THR A 18 12.59 -12.12 2.95
N ILE A 19 11.29 -12.18 2.61
CA ILE A 19 10.69 -11.34 1.55
C ILE A 19 10.81 -9.84 1.88
N LEU A 20 10.54 -9.49 3.13
CA LEU A 20 10.53 -8.11 3.61
C LEU A 20 11.90 -7.62 4.10
N GLU A 21 12.92 -8.50 4.09
CA GLU A 21 14.29 -8.20 4.53
C GLU A 21 14.36 -7.58 5.94
N THR A 22 13.57 -8.14 6.87
CA THR A 22 13.40 -7.55 8.20
C THR A 22 14.23 -8.24 9.28
N ALA A 23 14.73 -7.47 10.25
CA ALA A 23 15.60 -7.99 11.30
C ALA A 23 14.83 -8.65 12.45
N THR A 24 13.60 -8.22 12.76
CA THR A 24 12.83 -8.71 13.91
C THR A 24 11.40 -9.07 13.51
N MET A 25 10.79 -10.02 14.23
CA MET A 25 9.37 -10.38 14.07
C MET A 25 8.44 -9.16 14.10
N ARG A 26 8.72 -8.22 15.02
CA ARG A 26 7.94 -6.98 15.12
C ARG A 26 8.02 -6.18 13.83
N ASP A 27 9.22 -6.05 13.26
CA ASP A 27 9.42 -5.28 12.03
C ASP A 27 8.74 -5.98 10.85
N THR A 28 8.85 -7.31 10.76
CA THR A 28 8.17 -8.14 9.76
C THR A 28 6.66 -7.91 9.80
N VAL A 29 6.04 -8.04 10.98
CA VAL A 29 4.57 -7.88 11.14
C VAL A 29 4.14 -6.46 10.80
N ASN A 30 4.88 -5.44 11.23
CA ASN A 30 4.54 -4.05 10.92
C ASN A 30 4.69 -3.74 9.43
N ALA A 31 5.75 -4.24 8.80
CA ALA A 31 5.98 -4.07 7.37
C ALA A 31 4.88 -4.76 6.54
N ALA A 32 4.51 -6.00 6.89
CA ALA A 32 3.42 -6.73 6.22
C ALA A 32 2.08 -5.97 6.31
N LEU A 33 1.71 -5.49 7.50
CA LEU A 33 0.48 -4.71 7.69
C LEU A 33 0.50 -3.39 6.90
N LYS A 34 1.66 -2.73 6.84
CA LYS A 34 1.84 -1.50 6.05
C LYS A 34 1.70 -1.79 4.55
N GLN A 35 2.29 -2.88 4.06
CA GLN A 35 2.25 -3.24 2.65
C GLN A 35 0.82 -3.41 2.15
N ILE A 36 -0.07 -4.05 2.91
CA ILE A 36 -1.50 -4.17 2.55
C ILE A 36 -2.18 -2.79 2.49
N SER A 37 -1.86 -1.91 3.43
CA SER A 37 -2.41 -0.54 3.44
C SER A 37 -1.93 0.26 2.21
N ASP A 38 -0.65 0.14 1.86
CA ASP A 38 -0.07 0.79 0.69
C ASP A 38 -0.67 0.23 -0.62
N LEU A 39 -0.90 -1.08 -0.69
CA LEU A 39 -1.55 -1.73 -1.83
C LEU A 39 -2.99 -1.26 -2.02
N GLU A 40 -3.77 -1.14 -0.96
CA GLU A 40 -5.14 -0.62 -1.04
C GLU A 40 -5.16 0.87 -1.43
N ALA A 41 -4.23 1.67 -0.91
CA ALA A 41 -4.08 3.07 -1.30
C ALA A 41 -3.76 3.18 -2.80
N MET A 42 -2.83 2.36 -3.29
CA MET A 42 -2.49 2.29 -4.71
C MET A 42 -3.70 1.85 -5.54
N ARG A 43 -4.42 0.80 -5.13
CA ARG A 43 -5.62 0.32 -5.82
C ARG A 43 -6.68 1.42 -5.96
N ARG A 44 -6.98 2.14 -4.87
CA ARG A 44 -7.92 3.27 -4.89
C ARG A 44 -7.47 4.39 -5.80
N HIS A 45 -6.17 4.69 -5.80
CA HIS A 45 -5.62 5.72 -6.67
C HIS A 45 -5.74 5.33 -8.15
N THR A 46 -5.43 4.08 -8.50
CA THR A 46 -5.62 3.55 -9.86
C THR A 46 -7.07 3.62 -10.30
N LEU A 47 -8.02 3.20 -9.46
CA LEU A 47 -9.45 3.30 -9.80
C LEU A 47 -9.88 4.75 -10.04
N ARG A 48 -9.44 5.69 -9.18
CA ARG A 48 -9.73 7.12 -9.37
C ARG A 48 -9.20 7.65 -10.71
N LEU A 49 -7.99 7.25 -11.10
CA LEU A 49 -7.41 7.64 -12.38
C LEU A 49 -8.16 7.03 -13.58
N MET A 50 -8.64 5.79 -13.45
CA MET A 50 -9.39 5.10 -14.51
C MET A 50 -10.80 5.64 -14.68
N ASP A 51 -11.50 5.88 -13.58
CA ASP A 51 -12.90 6.32 -13.57
C ASP A 51 -13.02 7.84 -13.76
N GLY A 52 -11.90 8.58 -13.67
CA GLY A 52 -11.88 10.05 -13.73
C GLY A 52 -12.58 10.71 -12.54
N ASP A 53 -12.91 9.95 -11.48
CA ASP A 53 -13.72 10.44 -10.37
C ASP A 53 -12.98 11.52 -9.58
N GLY A 54 -13.57 12.71 -9.50
CA GLY A 54 -12.96 13.88 -8.89
C GLY A 54 -11.69 14.39 -9.58
N LEU A 55 -11.44 13.98 -10.83
CA LEU A 55 -10.32 14.45 -11.64
C LEU A 55 -10.82 14.93 -13.00
N ASP A 56 -10.49 16.17 -13.40
CA ASP A 56 -10.87 16.72 -14.71
C ASP A 56 -10.01 16.17 -15.87
N LEU A 57 -9.55 14.92 -15.76
CA LEU A 57 -8.67 14.27 -16.75
C LEU A 57 -9.33 14.10 -18.12
N HIS A 58 -10.66 14.16 -18.18
CA HIS A 58 -11.43 14.14 -19.42
C HIS A 58 -11.64 15.52 -20.03
N ASP A 59 -11.34 16.61 -19.32
CA ASP A 59 -11.49 17.98 -19.81
C ASP A 59 -10.26 18.40 -20.64
N PRO A 60 -10.40 18.58 -21.98
CA PRO A 60 -9.28 18.94 -22.84
C PRO A 60 -8.66 20.30 -22.52
N GLU A 61 -9.45 21.26 -22.01
CA GLU A 61 -8.96 22.60 -21.69
C GLU A 61 -8.18 22.61 -20.38
N VAL A 62 -8.58 21.82 -19.39
CA VAL A 62 -7.80 21.61 -18.16
C VAL A 62 -6.47 20.91 -18.48
N MET A 63 -6.51 19.84 -19.30
CA MET A 63 -5.30 19.10 -19.67
C MET A 63 -4.32 19.94 -20.50
N LYS A 64 -4.80 20.85 -21.35
CA LYS A 64 -3.95 21.79 -22.11
C LYS A 64 -3.15 22.75 -21.22
N GLY A 65 -3.62 23.03 -20.00
CA GLY A 65 -2.93 23.85 -19.00
C GLY A 65 -1.91 23.08 -18.17
N ALA A 66 -2.08 21.77 -18.00
CA ALA A 66 -1.26 20.95 -17.09
C ALA A 66 0.17 20.65 -17.61
N TRP A 67 0.41 20.76 -18.92
CA TRP A 67 1.67 20.39 -19.56
C TRP A 67 2.53 21.59 -20.02
N ARG A 68 2.29 22.80 -19.47
CA ARG A 68 3.12 23.99 -19.73
C ARG A 68 4.19 24.18 -18.66
#